data_AF-A0A7X1MAC3-F1
#
_entry.id   AF-A0A7X1MAC3-F1
#
_cell.length_a   1.000
_cell.length_b   1.000
_cell.length_c   1.000
_cell.angle_alpha   90.00
_cell.angle_beta   90.00
_cell.angle_gamma   90.00
#
_symmetry.space_group_name_H-M   'P 1'
#
loop_
_entity.id
_entity.type
_entity.pdbx_description
1 polymer ?
#
loop_
_entity_poly.entity_id
_entity_poly.type
_entity_poly.pdbx_seq_one_letter_code
_entity_poly.pdbx_strand_id
1 'polypeptide(L)'
;MNTPLDTFLSDQALATARTAAADPSTVPVAVTAANGEQCTWCDCPDGPNSPHNKPGYVCGGCPATAKYVVSTFTGPNLRYDFPACDRHHTDILASIAQIVGGTR
;
A
#
# COMPACT_ATOMS: atom_id res chain seq x y z
N MET A 1 -18.22 3.85 -2.89
CA MET A 1 -18.80 3.14 -1.73
C MET A 1 -18.85 1.68 -2.09
N ASN A 2 -18.30 0.81 -1.25
CA ASN A 2 -18.14 -0.63 -1.55
C ASN A 2 -19.47 -1.38 -1.49
N THR A 3 -19.65 -2.37 -2.37
CA THR A 3 -20.80 -3.29 -2.29
C THR A 3 -20.57 -4.35 -1.21
N PRO A 4 -21.62 -5.04 -0.73
CA PRO A 4 -21.44 -6.17 0.19
C PRO A 4 -20.50 -7.26 -0.33
N LEU A 5 -20.49 -7.50 -1.65
CA LEU A 5 -19.57 -8.45 -2.27
C LEU A 5 -18.12 -7.95 -2.20
N ASP A 6 -17.87 -6.66 -2.48
CA ASP A 6 -16.53 -6.08 -2.39
C ASP A 6 -15.98 -6.15 -0.97
N THR A 7 -16.83 -5.90 0.03
CA THR A 7 -16.47 -6.05 1.44
C THR A 7 -16.12 -7.50 1.76
N PHE A 8 -16.95 -8.46 1.37
CA PHE A 8 -16.68 -9.89 1.59
C PHE A 8 -15.34 -10.32 0.96
N LEU A 9 -15.09 -9.95 -0.30
CA LEU A 9 -13.84 -10.29 -0.99
C LEU A 9 -12.63 -9.61 -0.33
N SER A 10 -12.79 -8.38 0.13
CA SER A 10 -11.74 -7.64 0.83
C SER A 10 -11.40 -8.30 2.17
N ASP A 11 -12.40 -8.72 2.94
CA ASP A 11 -12.22 -9.43 4.21
C ASP A 11 -11.50 -10.76 4.00
N GLN A 12 -11.88 -11.53 2.97
CA GLN A 12 -11.23 -12.80 2.63
C GLN A 12 -9.77 -12.60 2.19
N ALA A 13 -9.48 -11.57 1.40
CA ALA A 13 -8.12 -11.24 0.97
C ALA A 13 -7.24 -10.83 2.17
N LEU A 14 -7.77 -9.97 3.05
CA LEU A 14 -7.07 -9.53 4.27
C LEU A 14 -6.84 -10.68 5.25
N ALA A 15 -7.83 -11.55 5.45
CA ALA A 15 -7.69 -12.73 6.30
C ALA A 15 -6.60 -13.68 5.75
N THR A 16 -6.60 -13.92 4.44
CA THR A 16 -5.61 -14.78 3.78
C THR A 16 -4.20 -14.21 3.91
N ALA A 17 -4.02 -12.91 3.64
CA ALA A 17 -2.73 -12.24 3.79
C ALA A 17 -2.25 -12.27 5.24
N ARG A 18 -3.14 -12.04 6.21
CA ARG A 18 -2.82 -12.14 7.64
C ARG A 18 -2.35 -13.54 8.03
N THR A 19 -3.01 -14.59 7.54
CA THR A 19 -2.61 -15.98 7.80
C THR A 19 -1.24 -16.27 7.19
N ALA A 20 -0.98 -15.83 5.95
CA ALA A 20 0.34 -15.98 5.32
C ALA A 20 1.43 -15.26 6.14
N ALA A 21 1.13 -14.08 6.70
CA ALA A 21 2.06 -13.29 7.49
C ALA A 21 2.48 -13.98 8.82
N ALA A 22 1.86 -15.10 9.20
CA ALA A 22 2.35 -15.92 10.30
C ALA A 22 3.69 -16.60 9.98
N ASP A 23 4.03 -16.77 8.69
CA ASP A 23 5.35 -17.22 8.26
C ASP A 23 6.30 -16.01 8.15
N PRO A 24 7.35 -15.94 8.98
CA PRO A 24 8.29 -14.82 8.98
C PRO A 24 9.16 -14.72 7.71
N SER A 25 9.14 -15.73 6.84
CA SER A 25 9.82 -15.70 5.54
C SER A 25 9.01 -15.04 4.43
N THR A 26 7.76 -14.63 4.72
CA THR A 26 6.86 -14.02 3.75
C THR A 26 6.50 -12.58 4.12
N VAL A 27 6.24 -11.76 3.09
CA VAL A 27 5.66 -10.42 3.23
C VAL A 27 4.44 -10.35 2.32
N PRO A 28 3.28 -10.82 2.80
CA PRO A 28 2.08 -10.87 1.97
C PRO A 28 1.48 -9.48 1.77
N VAL A 29 0.94 -9.27 0.58
CA VAL A 29 0.25 -8.04 0.20
C VAL A 29 -1.17 -8.39 -0.22
N ALA A 30 -2.16 -7.70 0.33
CA ALA A 30 -3.55 -7.73 -0.12
C ALA A 30 -3.88 -6.43 -0.85
N VAL A 31 -4.61 -6.53 -1.97
CA VAL A 31 -5.13 -5.37 -2.69
C VAL A 31 -6.65 -5.45 -2.65
N THR A 32 -7.27 -4.47 -1.99
CA THR A 32 -8.73 -4.43 -1.77
C THR A 32 -9.32 -3.15 -2.36
N ALA A 33 -10.65 -3.08 -2.44
CA ALA A 33 -11.34 -1.89 -2.94
C ALA A 33 -11.32 -0.75 -1.90
N ALA A 34 -10.94 0.45 -2.35
CA ALA A 34 -11.01 1.67 -1.53
C ALA A 34 -12.45 2.14 -1.32
N ASN A 35 -12.72 2.75 -0.16
CA ASN A 35 -14.02 3.28 0.22
C ASN A 35 -14.04 4.82 0.30
N GLY A 36 -13.50 5.48 -0.73
CA GLY A 36 -13.54 6.94 -0.88
C GLY A 36 -12.37 7.68 -0.23
N GLU A 37 -11.33 6.97 0.20
CA GLU A 37 -10.08 7.56 0.62
C GLU A 37 -9.39 8.31 -0.54
N GLN A 38 -8.49 9.22 -0.19
CA GLN A 38 -7.60 9.86 -1.16
C GLN A 38 -6.34 9.01 -1.33
N CYS A 39 -5.75 9.01 -2.53
CA CYS A 39 -4.47 8.35 -2.75
C CYS A 39 -3.38 8.96 -1.85
N THR A 40 -2.68 8.12 -1.10
CA THR A 40 -1.62 8.55 -0.17
C THR A 40 -0.22 8.51 -0.78
N TRP A 41 -0.09 8.02 -2.01
CA TRP A 41 1.18 7.94 -2.73
C TRP A 41 1.55 9.26 -3.40
N CYS A 42 2.81 9.40 -3.80
CA CYS A 42 3.30 10.56 -4.53
C CYS A 42 4.40 10.19 -5.53
N ASP A 43 4.59 11.04 -6.54
CA ASP A 43 5.63 10.86 -7.56
C ASP A 43 6.98 11.48 -7.15
N CYS A 44 7.17 11.80 -5.86
CA CYS A 44 8.44 12.35 -5.41
C CYS A 44 9.55 11.31 -5.59
N PRO A 45 10.71 11.69 -6.14
CA PRO A 45 11.80 10.74 -6.31
C PRO A 45 12.30 10.27 -4.94
N ASP A 46 12.60 8.98 -4.84
CA ASP A 46 13.23 8.40 -3.66
C ASP A 46 14.72 8.74 -3.58
N GLY A 47 15.31 8.42 -2.42
CA GLY A 47 16.75 8.49 -2.20
C GLY A 47 17.25 9.83 -1.63
N PRO A 48 18.58 10.03 -1.57
CA PRO A 48 19.18 11.16 -0.85
C PRO A 48 18.80 12.52 -1.43
N ASN A 49 18.49 12.58 -2.72
CA ASN A 49 18.09 13.80 -3.42
C ASN A 49 16.58 14.07 -3.36
N SER A 50 15.81 13.23 -2.67
CA SER A 50 14.37 13.40 -2.52
C SER A 50 14.04 14.76 -1.91
N PRO A 51 13.00 15.48 -2.39
CA PRO A 51 12.55 16.71 -1.78
C PRO A 51 12.09 16.50 -0.32
N HIS A 52 11.71 15.27 0.06
CA HIS A 52 11.37 14.90 1.43
C HIS A 52 12.52 15.09 2.44
N ASN A 53 13.77 15.12 1.98
CA ASN A 53 14.92 15.36 2.84
C ASN A 53 15.16 16.85 3.12
N LYS A 54 14.40 17.75 2.47
CA LYS A 54 14.54 19.20 2.64
C LYS A 54 13.65 19.69 3.80
N PRO A 55 14.20 20.42 4.79
CA PRO A 55 13.40 21.00 5.86
C PRO A 55 12.27 21.87 5.31
N GLY A 56 11.05 21.67 5.82
CA GLY A 56 9.86 22.43 5.43
C GLY A 56 9.20 22.01 4.12
N TYR A 57 9.72 21.01 3.40
CA TYR A 57 9.01 20.46 2.24
C TYR A 57 7.77 19.68 2.70
N VAL A 58 6.62 20.04 2.14
CA VAL A 58 5.36 19.30 2.31
C VAL A 58 4.99 18.72 0.95
N CYS A 59 4.92 17.40 0.86
CA CYS A 59 4.45 16.75 -0.34
C CYS A 59 2.94 16.98 -0.49
N GLY A 60 2.52 17.49 -1.65
CA GLY A 60 1.10 17.68 -1.97
C GLY A 60 0.33 16.37 -2.18
N GLY A 61 1.02 15.22 -2.14
CA GLY A 61 0.44 13.91 -2.38
C GLY A 61 -0.10 13.75 -3.82
N CYS A 62 -0.88 12.70 -4.02
CA CYS A 62 -1.67 12.52 -5.23
C CYS A 62 -3.09 13.06 -5.00
N PRO A 63 -3.59 14.00 -5.82
CA PRO A 63 -4.94 14.52 -5.64
C PRO A 63 -6.03 13.52 -6.04
N ALA A 64 -5.68 12.40 -6.70
CA ALA A 64 -6.64 11.42 -7.17
C ALA A 64 -7.29 10.64 -6.01
N THR A 65 -8.55 10.28 -6.21
CA THR A 65 -9.26 9.37 -5.30
C THR A 65 -8.62 7.97 -5.36
N ALA A 66 -8.49 7.33 -4.21
CA ALA A 66 -8.06 5.95 -4.14
C ALA A 66 -9.13 5.05 -4.74
N LYS A 67 -8.69 4.05 -5.50
CA LYS A 67 -9.52 2.94 -5.98
C LYS A 67 -9.16 1.64 -5.28
N TYR A 68 -7.94 1.54 -4.78
CA TYR A 68 -7.45 0.38 -4.05
C TYR A 68 -6.92 0.78 -2.68
N VAL A 69 -6.91 -0.18 -1.76
CA VAL A 69 -6.06 -0.14 -0.57
C VAL A 69 -5.06 -1.27 -0.71
N VAL A 70 -3.78 -0.93 -0.76
CA VAL A 70 -2.69 -1.90 -0.75
C VAL A 70 -2.28 -2.11 0.70
N SER A 71 -2.53 -3.30 1.23
CA SER A 71 -2.23 -3.67 2.61
C SER A 71 -1.04 -4.64 2.66
N THR A 72 0.00 -4.31 3.41
CA THR A 72 1.12 -5.22 3.70
C THR A 72 1.18 -5.57 5.17
N PHE A 73 1.70 -6.75 5.50
CA PHE A 73 1.77 -7.27 6.86
C PHE A 73 3.22 -7.52 7.28
N THR A 74 3.58 -7.03 8.46
CA THR A 74 4.85 -7.35 9.13
C THR A 74 4.53 -8.28 10.30
N GLY A 75 4.41 -9.58 10.01
CA GLY A 75 3.80 -10.53 10.93
C GLY A 75 2.27 -10.43 10.96
N PRO A 76 1.56 -11.33 11.66
CA PRO A 76 0.10 -11.45 11.58
C PRO A 76 -0.68 -10.35 12.30
N ASN A 77 -0.01 -9.46 13.04
CA ASN A 77 -0.68 -8.46 13.90
C ASN A 77 -0.32 -7.01 13.57
N LEU A 78 0.56 -6.78 12.59
CA LEU A 78 0.94 -5.44 12.16
C LEU A 78 0.65 -5.29 10.68
N ARG A 79 -0.33 -4.44 10.35
CA ARG A 79 -0.79 -4.15 8.99
C ARG A 79 -0.54 -2.68 8.66
N TYR A 80 -0.06 -2.41 7.45
CA TYR A 80 0.07 -1.07 6.90
C TYR A 80 -0.80 -0.96 5.65
N ASP A 81 -1.64 0.07 5.62
CA ASP A 81 -2.62 0.30 4.55
C ASP A 81 -2.24 1.53 3.73
N PHE A 82 -2.16 1.38 2.41
CA PHE A 82 -1.81 2.43 1.47
C PHE A 82 -2.94 2.62 0.44
N PRO A 83 -3.87 3.55 0.67
CA PRO A 83 -4.87 3.92 -0.32
C PRO A 83 -4.20 4.46 -1.59
N ALA A 84 -4.57 3.92 -2.75
CA ALA A 84 -3.88 4.17 -4.01
C ALA A 84 -4.86 4.36 -5.16
N CYS A 85 -4.55 5.31 -6.05
CA CYS A 85 -5.26 5.46 -7.31
C CYS A 85 -4.86 4.35 -8.31
N ASP A 86 -5.53 4.31 -9.47
CA ASP A 86 -5.24 3.32 -10.52
C ASP A 86 -3.76 3.29 -10.94
N ARG A 87 -3.11 4.46 -10.99
CA ARG A 87 -1.69 4.55 -11.35
C ARG A 87 -0.77 4.06 -10.23
N HIS A 88 -0.97 4.54 -9.00
CA HIS A 88 0.03 4.38 -7.94
C HIS A 88 -0.03 3.04 -7.20
N HIS A 89 -1.09 2.24 -7.36
CA HIS A 89 -1.14 0.93 -6.68
C HIS A 89 -0.04 -0.03 -7.16
N THR A 90 0.32 0.01 -8.45
CA THR A 90 1.44 -0.78 -8.99
C THR A 90 2.80 -0.28 -8.49
N ASP A 91 2.95 1.03 -8.31
CA ASP A 91 4.19 1.63 -7.81
C ASP A 91 4.46 1.22 -6.35
N ILE A 92 3.40 1.16 -5.53
CA ILE A 92 3.48 0.64 -4.16
C ILE A 92 3.90 -0.84 -4.18
N LEU A 93 3.28 -1.67 -5.01
CA LEU A 93 3.62 -3.09 -5.12
C LEU A 93 5.08 -3.29 -5.57
N ALA A 94 5.53 -2.51 -6.55
CA ALA A 94 6.91 -2.54 -7.01
C ALA A 94 7.89 -2.12 -5.89
N SER A 95 7.56 -1.08 -5.14
CA SER A 95 8.38 -0.60 -4.02
C SER A 95 8.48 -1.65 -2.91
N ILE A 96 7.36 -2.30 -2.55
CA ILE A 96 7.37 -3.40 -1.57
C ILE A 96 8.25 -4.55 -2.08
N ALA A 97 8.08 -4.96 -3.35
CA ALA A 97 8.87 -6.03 -3.94
C ALA A 97 10.37 -5.72 -3.96
N GLN A 98 10.76 -4.48 -4.26
CA GLN A 98 12.16 -4.03 -4.22
C GLN A 98 12.74 -4.10 -2.81
N ILE A 99 12.01 -3.60 -1.81
CA ILE A 99 12.43 -3.62 -0.40
C ILE A 99 12.61 -5.06 0.09
N VAL A 100 11.67 -5.96 -0.22
CA VAL A 100 11.70 -7.36 0.20
C VAL A 100 12.77 -8.15 -0.57
N GLY A 101 12.92 -7.89 -1.87
CA GLY A 101 13.92 -8.53 -2.73
C GLY A 101 15.36 -8.09 -2.48
N GLY A 102 15.58 -7.10 -1.60
CA GLY A 102 16.92 -6.61 -1.26
C GLY A 102 17.59 -5.78 -2.35
N THR A 103 16.85 -5.36 -3.38
CA THR A 103 17.34 -4.47 -4.44
C THR A 103 17.08 -3.03 -4.02
N ARG A 104 18.16 -2.30 -3.67
CA ARG A 104 18.18 -0.85 -3.55
C ARG A 104 18.91 -0.24 -4.73
#